data_AF-A0AAE4FQ03-F1
#
_entry.id   AF-A0AAE4FQ03-F1
#
_cell.length_a   1.000
_cell.length_b   1.000
_cell.length_c   1.000
_cell.angle_alpha   90.00
_cell.angle_beta   90.00
_cell.angle_gamma   90.00
#
_symmetry.space_group_name_H-M   'P 1'
#
loop_
_entity.id
_entity.type
_entity.pdbx_description
1 polymer ?
#
loop_
_entity_poly.entity_id
_entity_poly.type
_entity_poly.pdbx_seq_one_letter_code
_entity_poly.pdbx_strand_id
1 'polypeptide(L)' 'IKEVKFSITSHRGWYGSCSFFALTFHQGRGIQNRSQDSILKEANMMTNMKDFKGYIHDVGGPTANFRHRACKVQERH' A
#
# COMPACT_ATOMS: atom_id res chain seq x y z
N ILE A 1 5.53 -5.71 -17.95
CA ILE A 1 4.91 -5.67 -16.61
C ILE A 1 3.39 -5.80 -16.78
N LYS A 2 2.84 -7.03 -16.76
CA LYS A 2 1.39 -7.30 -16.87
C LYS A 2 0.77 -7.68 -15.51
N GLU A 3 1.55 -8.33 -14.65
CA GLU A 3 1.13 -8.83 -13.33
C GLU A 3 0.47 -7.75 -12.46
N VAL A 4 1.05 -6.55 -12.44
CA VAL A 4 0.65 -5.47 -11.50
C VAL A 4 -0.35 -4.48 -12.09
N LYS A 5 -0.84 -4.70 -13.33
CA LYS A 5 -1.61 -3.70 -14.08
C LYS A 5 -2.90 -3.25 -13.37
N PHE A 6 -3.49 -4.11 -12.54
CA PHE A 6 -4.69 -3.83 -11.76
C PHE A 6 -4.46 -4.02 -10.26
N SER A 7 -3.27 -3.67 -9.78
CA SER A 7 -2.93 -3.65 -8.36
C SER A 7 -2.89 -2.21 -7.86
N ILE A 8 -3.40 -1.97 -6.65
CA ILE A 8 -3.41 -0.64 -6.03
C ILE A 8 -2.45 -0.66 -4.85
N THR A 9 -1.49 0.27 -4.78
CA THR A 9 -0.71 0.47 -3.55
C THR A 9 -1.53 1.31 -2.57
N SER A 10 -1.77 0.81 -1.36
CA SER A 10 -2.50 1.52 -0.29
C SER A 10 -1.60 2.39 0.58
N HIS A 11 -0.41 1.90 0.91
CA HIS A 11 0.60 2.62 1.68
C HIS A 11 2.02 2.12 1.37
N ARG A 12 3.02 2.92 1.74
CA ARG A 12 4.45 2.56 1.69
C ARG A 12 5.08 2.61 3.06
N GLY A 13 6.21 1.94 3.18
CA GLY A 13 6.97 1.84 4.41
C GLY A 13 6.51 0.67 5.29
N TRP A 14 7.39 0.27 6.20
CA TRP A 14 7.14 -0.79 7.17
C TRP A 14 7.98 -0.49 8.42
N TYR A 15 7.39 -0.43 9.62
CA TYR A 15 8.16 -0.13 10.85
C TYR A 15 8.91 -1.33 11.44
N GLY A 16 8.43 -2.56 11.25
CA GLY A 16 9.14 -3.75 11.74
C GLY A 16 10.47 -4.03 11.02
N SER A 17 11.52 -4.33 11.77
CA SER A 17 12.84 -4.63 11.20
C SER A 17 13.01 -6.13 10.94
N CYS A 18 12.05 -6.76 10.28
CA CYS A 18 12.15 -8.18 9.97
C CYS A 18 13.28 -8.40 8.95
N SER A 19 14.27 -9.24 9.27
CA SER A 19 15.50 -9.40 8.48
C SER A 19 15.26 -9.91 7.06
N PHE A 20 14.13 -10.57 6.83
CA PHE A 20 13.73 -11.11 5.52
C PHE A 20 12.91 -10.12 4.68
N PHE A 21 12.46 -9.00 5.24
CA PHE A 21 11.63 -8.01 4.55
C PHE A 21 12.47 -6.81 4.08
N ALA A 22 12.72 -6.74 2.78
CA ALA A 22 13.49 -5.64 2.17
C ALA A 22 12.74 -4.28 2.14
N LEU A 23 11.44 -4.25 2.50
CA LEU A 23 10.61 -3.05 2.44
C LEU A 23 11.20 -1.89 3.27
N THR A 24 11.76 -2.19 4.44
CA THR A 24 12.38 -1.18 5.30
C THR A 24 13.59 -0.52 4.65
N PHE A 25 14.35 -1.25 3.81
CA PHE A 25 15.50 -0.72 3.07
C PHE A 25 15.08 0.12 1.86
N HIS A 26 14.03 -0.31 1.14
CA HIS A 26 13.61 0.36 -0.09
C HIS A 26 12.61 1.51 0.15
N GLN A 27 11.79 1.44 1.19
CA GLN A 27 10.68 2.37 1.43
C GLN A 27 10.82 3.14 2.77
N GLY A 28 11.78 2.75 3.60
CA GLY A 28 11.98 3.32 4.92
C GLY A 28 11.01 2.78 5.99
N ARG A 29 11.23 3.23 7.23
CA ARG A 29 10.45 2.83 8.41
C ARG A 29 9.16 3.61 8.61
N GLY A 30 9.11 4.84 8.08
CA GLY A 30 7.94 5.70 8.21
C GLY A 30 6.84 5.26 7.27
N ILE A 31 5.60 5.15 7.79
CA ILE A 31 4.45 4.82 6.97
C ILE A 31 3.94 6.05 6.25
N GLN A 32 3.74 5.89 4.94
CA GLN A 32 3.11 6.88 4.09
C GLN A 32 1.80 6.30 3.56
N ASN A 33 0.69 6.72 4.17
CA ASN A 33 -0.65 6.28 3.80
C ASN A 33 -1.21 7.12 2.66
N ARG A 34 -1.94 6.48 1.74
CA ARG A 34 -2.77 7.19 0.78
C ARG A 34 -4.15 7.48 1.37
N SER A 35 -4.77 8.57 0.89
CA SER A 35 -6.14 8.87 1.26
C SER A 35 -7.10 7.84 0.65
N GLN A 36 -8.19 7.58 1.37
CA GLN A 36 -9.24 6.66 0.91
C GLN A 36 -9.83 7.12 -0.42
N ASP A 37 -10.08 8.43 -0.57
CA ASP A 37 -10.61 9.00 -1.80
C ASP A 37 -9.68 8.79 -2.99
N SER A 38 -8.35 8.87 -2.79
CA SER A 38 -7.38 8.60 -3.87
C SER A 38 -7.43 7.14 -4.31
N ILE A 39 -7.50 6.21 -3.35
CA ILE A 39 -7.62 4.77 -3.61
C ILE A 39 -8.93 4.46 -4.35
N LEU A 40 -10.05 5.02 -3.90
CA LEU A 40 -11.36 4.81 -4.53
C LEU A 40 -11.41 5.39 -5.95
N LYS A 41 -10.83 6.57 -6.18
CA LYS A 41 -10.73 7.17 -7.52
C LYS A 41 -9.94 6.28 -8.48
N GLU A 42 -8.81 5.72 -8.03
CA GLU A 42 -8.01 4.80 -8.83
C GLU A 42 -8.75 3.48 -9.11
N ALA A 43 -9.38 2.89 -8.09
CA ALA A 43 -10.19 1.68 -8.26
C ALA A 43 -11.31 1.88 -9.30
N ASN A 44 -12.06 2.99 -9.21
CA ASN A 44 -13.09 3.34 -10.19
C ASN A 44 -12.52 3.60 -11.58
N MET A 45 -11.31 4.15 -11.70
CA MET A 45 -10.68 4.32 -13.01
C MET A 45 -10.34 2.96 -13.64
N MET A 46 -9.84 2.01 -12.85
CA MET A 46 -9.50 0.66 -13.31
C MET A 46 -10.74 -0.08 -13.84
N THR A 47 -11.91 0.05 -13.20
CA THR A 47 -13.13 -0.65 -13.64
C THR A 47 -13.62 -0.20 -15.01
N ASN A 48 -13.19 0.96 -15.50
CA ASN A 48 -13.54 1.49 -16.82
C ASN A 48 -12.54 1.11 -17.93
N MET A 49 -11.45 0.40 -17.60
CA MET A 49 -10.45 -0.02 -18.58
C MET A 49 -10.91 -1.25 -19.36
N LYS A 50 -10.65 -1.27 -20.68
CA LYS A 50 -11.09 -2.35 -21.59
C LYS A 50 -10.58 -3.73 -21.21
N ASP A 51 -9.42 -3.81 -20.56
CA ASP A 51 -8.79 -5.06 -20.18
C ASP A 51 -8.93 -5.39 -18.68
N PHE A 52 -9.81 -4.67 -17.97
CA PHE A 52 -10.14 -4.98 -16.59
C PHE A 52 -10.86 -6.33 -16.49
N LYS A 53 -10.33 -7.21 -15.63
CA LYS A 53 -10.81 -8.60 -15.51
C LYS A 53 -12.05 -8.75 -14.60
N GLY A 54 -12.56 -7.66 -14.04
CA GLY A 54 -13.65 -7.67 -13.06
C GLY A 54 -13.20 -7.70 -11.59
N TYR A 55 -11.89 -7.69 -11.32
CA TYR A 55 -11.34 -7.65 -9.96
C TYR A 55 -9.99 -6.93 -9.91
N ILE A 56 -9.69 -6.35 -8.75
CA ILE A 56 -8.38 -5.77 -8.43
C ILE A 56 -7.45 -6.91 -8.00
N HIS A 57 -6.27 -7.00 -8.60
CA HIS A 57 -5.32 -8.09 -8.40
C HIS A 57 -4.70 -8.10 -7.00
N ASP A 58 -4.39 -6.92 -6.47
CA ASP A 58 -3.81 -6.76 -5.15
C ASP A 58 -4.11 -5.35 -4.62
N VAL A 59 -4.28 -5.25 -3.31
CA VAL A 59 -4.30 -3.97 -2.60
C VAL A 59 -3.05 -3.94 -1.73
N GLY A 60 -1.95 -3.56 -2.38
CA GLY A 60 -0.60 -3.68 -1.87
C GLY A 60 -0.31 -2.78 -0.68
N GLY A 61 0.61 -3.27 0.13
CA GLY A 61 1.00 -2.75 1.43
C GLY A 61 1.42 -3.94 2.30
N PRO A 62 2.26 -3.75 3.32
CA PRO A 62 2.42 -4.71 4.40
C PRO A 62 1.09 -5.35 4.82
N THR A 63 1.07 -6.68 5.05
CA THR A 63 -0.15 -7.41 5.48
C THR A 63 -0.74 -6.82 6.77
N ALA A 64 0.10 -6.22 7.62
CA ALA A 64 -0.34 -5.53 8.80
C ALA A 64 -0.95 -4.16 8.44
N ASN A 65 -2.13 -3.87 9.01
CA ASN A 65 -2.82 -2.61 8.80
C ASN A 65 -2.02 -1.46 9.42
N PHE A 66 -1.38 -0.64 8.57
CA PHE A 66 -0.57 0.50 8.99
C PHE A 66 -1.25 1.86 8.77
N ARG A 67 -2.57 1.85 8.61
CA ARG A 67 -3.34 3.09 8.44
C ARG A 67 -3.28 4.02 9.65
N HIS A 68 -3.00 3.44 10.82
CA HIS A 68 -2.80 4.15 12.07
C HIS A 68 -1.44 3.78 12.66
N ARG A 69 -0.83 4.71 13.39
CA ARG A 69 0.39 4.44 14.16
C ARG A 69 0.12 3.28 15.12
N ALA A 70 1.10 2.39 15.29
CA ALA A 70 1.00 1.27 16.23
C ALA A 70 0.97 1.75 17.69
N CYS A 71 1.65 2.87 18.00
CA CYS A 71 1.66 3.47 19.33
C CYS A 71 2.03 4.96 19.31
N LYS A 72 1.73 5.68 20.40
CA LYS A 72 2.06 7.12 20.57
C LYS A 72 3.57 7.40 20.56
N VAL A 73 4.40 6.42 20.90
CA VAL A 73 5.87 6.57 20.88
C VAL A 73 6.37 6.87 19.47
N GLN A 74 5.67 6.38 18.44
CA GLN A 74 5.99 6.68 17.05
C GLN A 74 5.77 8.16 16.67
N GLU A 75 5.21 9.02 17.52
CA GLU A 75 5.05 10.46 17.24
C GLU A 75 6.32 11.27 17.42
N ARG A 76 7.27 10.76 18.22
CA ARG A 76 8.44 11.51 18.66
C ARG A 76 9.70 11.22 17.85
N HIS A 77 9.64 10.23 16.97
CA HIS A 77 10.76 9.69 16.19
C HIS A 77 10.30 9.41 14.77
#